data_AF-A0A378AIF3-F1
#
_entry.id   AF-A0A378AIF3-F1
#
_cell.length_a   1.000
_cell.length_b   1.000
_cell.length_c   1.000
_cell.angle_alpha   90.00
_cell.angle_beta   90.00
_cell.angle_gamma   90.00
#
_symmetry.space_group_name_H-M   'P 1'
#
loop_
_entity.id
_entity.type
_entity.pdbx_description
1 polymer ?
#
loop_
_entity_poly.entity_id
_entity_poly.type
_entity_poly.pdbx_seq_one_letter_code
_entity_poly.pdbx_strand_id
1 'polypeptide(L)'
;MSGDSFLTEIGEAKPGTQQDEVIIAVGPAFGLAQTANIVGIPHKNILREVIAGIEEEGIKARVIRCFKSSDVAFVAVEGNRLSGSGISIGIQSKGTTVIHQRGLPPLSNLELFPQARC
;
A
#
# COMPACT_ATOMS: atom_id res chain seq x y z
N MET A 1 -2.72 8.62 -25.76
CA MET A 1 -1.96 7.39 -25.42
C MET A 1 -2.58 6.83 -24.16
N SER A 2 -3.47 5.85 -24.26
CA SER A 2 -3.97 5.13 -23.08
C SER A 2 -2.83 4.26 -22.59
N GLY A 3 -2.07 4.72 -21.61
CA GLY A 3 -1.24 3.80 -20.83
C GLY A 3 -2.19 2.90 -20.07
N ASP A 4 -2.09 1.57 -20.25
CA ASP A 4 -2.87 0.60 -19.49
C ASP A 4 -2.71 0.88 -17.99
N SER A 5 -3.75 1.43 -17.38
CA SER A 5 -3.81 1.58 -15.93
C SER A 5 -3.94 0.18 -15.34
N PHE A 6 -2.88 -0.29 -14.67
CA PHE A 6 -2.88 -1.61 -14.01
C PHE A 6 -3.69 -1.62 -12.70
N LEU A 7 -4.24 -0.48 -12.29
CA LEU A 7 -5.17 -0.32 -11.18
C LEU A 7 -6.51 0.21 -11.70
N THR A 8 -7.60 -0.37 -11.20
CA THR A 8 -8.97 0.06 -11.50
C THR A 8 -9.71 0.28 -10.18
N GLU A 9 -10.33 1.44 -10.02
CA GLU A 9 -11.15 1.73 -8.84
C GLU A 9 -12.51 1.03 -8.97
N ILE A 10 -12.85 0.22 -7.97
CA ILE A 10 -14.08 -0.61 -7.97
C ILE A 10 -15.12 -0.15 -6.93
N GLY A 11 -14.87 0.99 -6.27
CA GLY A 11 -15.73 1.56 -5.22
C GLY A 11 -14.98 1.85 -3.93
N GLU A 12 -15.72 2.31 -2.91
CA GLU A 12 -15.17 2.63 -1.59
C GLU A 12 -14.69 1.37 -0.87
N ALA A 13 -13.46 1.41 -0.35
CA ALA A 13 -12.88 0.31 0.41
C ALA A 13 -13.57 0.15 1.77
N LYS A 14 -14.17 -1.02 1.99
CA LYS A 14 -14.84 -1.38 3.25
C LYS A 14 -13.90 -2.08 4.24
N PRO A 15 -14.21 -2.06 5.54
CA PRO A 15 -13.52 -2.89 6.52
C PRO A 15 -13.59 -4.37 6.14
N GLY A 16 -12.46 -5.06 6.21
CA GLY A 16 -12.36 -6.49 5.96
C GLY A 16 -12.88 -7.30 7.15
N THR A 17 -13.46 -8.45 6.84
CA THR A 17 -14.03 -9.39 7.82
C THR A 17 -13.14 -10.61 8.04
N GLN A 18 -12.12 -10.79 7.22
CA GLN A 18 -11.20 -11.93 7.19
C GLN A 18 -9.90 -11.58 7.92
N GLN A 19 -9.42 -12.45 8.81
CA GLN A 19 -8.17 -12.21 9.53
C GLN A 19 -6.93 -12.54 8.68
N ASP A 20 -7.10 -13.33 7.63
CA ASP A 20 -6.07 -13.75 6.67
C ASP A 20 -5.92 -12.76 5.51
N GLU A 21 -5.86 -11.45 5.80
CA GLU A 21 -5.59 -10.43 4.79
C GLU A 21 -4.56 -9.40 5.23
N VAL A 22 -3.83 -8.82 4.28
CA VAL A 22 -3.01 -7.62 4.46
C VAL A 22 -3.46 -6.58 3.44
N ILE A 23 -3.71 -5.36 3.92
CA ILE A 23 -4.00 -4.25 3.01
C ILE A 23 -2.72 -3.59 2.52
N ILE A 24 -2.59 -3.45 1.20
CA ILE A 24 -1.60 -2.59 0.57
C ILE A 24 -2.28 -1.23 0.29
N ALA A 25 -1.96 -0.22 1.07
CA ALA A 25 -2.47 1.14 0.92
C ALA A 25 -1.50 1.98 0.09
N VAL A 26 -1.92 2.40 -1.10
CA VAL A 26 -1.09 3.22 -1.99
C VAL A 26 -1.49 4.69 -1.92
N GLY A 27 -0.50 5.58 -2.06
CA GLY A 27 -0.72 7.01 -2.12
C GLY A 27 -1.57 7.45 -3.34
N PRO A 28 -2.12 8.68 -3.31
CA PRO A 28 -3.13 9.12 -4.27
C PRO A 28 -2.66 9.09 -5.73
N ALA A 29 -1.37 9.38 -5.98
CA ALA A 29 -0.80 9.42 -7.33
C ALA A 29 -0.24 8.07 -7.84
N PHE A 30 -0.23 7.01 -7.02
CA PHE A 30 0.47 5.76 -7.34
C PHE A 30 -0.21 5.02 -8.50
N GLY A 31 0.49 4.85 -9.61
CA GLY A 31 -0.02 4.17 -10.80
C GLY A 31 -0.95 5.04 -11.64
N LEU A 32 -1.01 6.34 -11.35
CA LEU A 32 -1.77 7.35 -12.10
C LEU A 32 -0.80 8.41 -12.64
N ALA A 33 -0.76 9.59 -12.03
CA ALA A 33 0.16 10.67 -12.40
C ALA A 33 1.64 10.30 -12.21
N GLN A 34 1.94 9.33 -11.34
CA GLN A 34 3.27 8.76 -11.17
C GLN A 34 3.19 7.24 -11.36
N THR A 35 4.03 6.70 -12.24
CA THR A 35 4.00 5.28 -12.64
C THR A 35 5.28 4.51 -12.28
N ALA A 36 6.27 5.20 -11.71
CA ALA A 36 7.53 4.62 -11.24
C ALA A 36 8.02 5.34 -9.97
N ASN A 37 8.84 4.66 -9.17
CA ASN A 37 9.44 5.21 -7.96
C ASN A 37 10.59 6.18 -8.24
N ILE A 38 11.25 6.68 -7.20
CA ILE A 38 12.33 7.67 -7.31
C ILE A 38 13.57 7.19 -8.09
N VAL A 39 13.77 5.88 -8.24
CA VAL A 39 14.87 5.28 -9.03
C VAL A 39 14.39 4.67 -10.35
N GLY A 40 13.12 4.88 -10.73
CA GLY A 40 12.57 4.46 -12.01
C GLY A 40 12.02 3.03 -12.05
N ILE A 41 11.87 2.35 -10.91
CA ILE A 41 11.22 1.03 -10.86
C ILE A 41 9.72 1.22 -11.08
N PRO A 42 9.10 0.52 -12.06
CA PRO A 42 7.67 0.64 -12.33
C PRO A 42 6.81 0.24 -11.12
N HIS A 43 5.78 1.04 -10.82
CA HIS A 43 4.83 0.75 -9.74
C HIS A 43 4.13 -0.59 -9.90
N LYS A 44 3.85 -1.01 -11.15
CA LYS A 44 3.27 -2.32 -11.46
C LYS A 44 4.16 -3.45 -10.95
N ASN A 45 5.48 -3.33 -11.11
CA ASN A 45 6.43 -4.33 -10.64
C ASN A 45 6.50 -4.32 -9.12
N ILE A 46 6.62 -3.14 -8.50
CA ILE A 46 6.62 -3.01 -7.03
C ILE A 46 5.39 -3.67 -6.43
N LEU A 47 4.20 -3.34 -6.94
CA LEU A 47 2.96 -3.89 -6.40
C LEU A 47 2.86 -5.41 -6.62
N ARG A 48 3.34 -5.91 -7.76
CA ARG A 48 3.39 -7.35 -8.05
C ARG A 48 4.26 -8.10 -7.03
N GLU A 49 5.47 -7.61 -6.74
CA GLU A 49 6.37 -8.28 -5.79
C GLU A 49 5.81 -8.23 -4.35
N VAL A 50 5.20 -7.12 -3.96
CA VAL A 50 4.57 -7.01 -2.62
C VAL A 50 3.38 -7.96 -2.50
N ILE A 51 2.54 -8.07 -3.53
CA ILE A 51 1.43 -9.04 -3.55
C ILE A 51 1.97 -10.47 -3.48
N ALA A 52 2.98 -10.80 -4.29
CA ALA A 52 3.58 -12.13 -4.30
C ALA A 52 4.11 -12.53 -2.91
N GLY A 53 4.86 -11.65 -2.24
CA GLY A 53 5.36 -11.93 -0.89
C GLY A 53 4.27 -12.14 0.16
N ILE A 54 3.12 -11.47 0.03
CA ILE A 54 1.97 -11.69 0.93
C ILE A 54 1.32 -13.06 0.63
N GLU A 55 1.13 -13.38 -0.65
CA GLU A 55 0.49 -14.62 -1.09
C GLU A 55 1.36 -15.86 -0.83
N GLU A 56 2.69 -15.73 -0.89
CA GLU A 56 3.66 -16.79 -0.56
C GLU A 56 3.55 -17.24 0.91
N GLU A 57 3.16 -16.34 1.81
CA GLU A 57 2.89 -16.65 3.22
C GLU A 57 1.44 -17.15 3.46
N GLY A 58 0.67 -17.39 2.40
CA GLY A 58 -0.71 -17.87 2.47
C GLY A 58 -1.73 -16.82 2.91
N ILE A 59 -1.39 -15.53 2.81
CA ILE A 59 -2.24 -14.40 3.21
C ILE A 59 -2.82 -13.72 1.97
N LYS A 60 -4.03 -13.15 2.08
CA LYS A 60 -4.66 -12.42 0.96
C LYS A 60 -4.17 -10.98 0.90
N ALA A 61 -3.68 -10.56 -0.26
CA ALA A 61 -3.38 -9.15 -0.50
C ALA A 61 -4.63 -8.39 -0.95
N ARG A 62 -4.90 -7.23 -0.35
CA ARG A 62 -5.97 -6.32 -0.80
C ARG A 62 -5.44 -4.91 -1.00
N VAL A 63 -5.55 -4.41 -2.23
CA VAL A 63 -5.02 -3.08 -2.58
C VAL A 63 -6.11 -2.01 -2.40
N ILE A 64 -5.77 -0.90 -1.75
CA ILE A 64 -6.61 0.29 -1.64
C ILE A 64 -5.82 1.55 -2.01
N ARG A 65 -6.52 2.59 -2.46
CA ARG A 65 -5.95 3.93 -2.69
C ARG A 65 -6.41 4.89 -1.61
N CYS A 66 -5.45 5.63 -1.04
CA CYS A 66 -5.69 6.59 0.03
C CYS A 66 -5.62 8.03 -0.52
N PHE A 67 -6.61 8.85 -0.17
CA PHE A 67 -6.73 10.23 -0.66
C PHE A 67 -6.63 11.29 0.43
N LYS A 68 -6.79 10.91 1.71
CA LYS A 68 -6.86 11.87 2.83
C LYS A 68 -5.51 12.51 3.17
N SER A 69 -4.41 11.83 2.87
CA SER A 69 -3.06 12.32 3.08
C SER A 69 -2.11 11.68 2.07
N SER A 70 -1.04 12.39 1.74
CA SER A 70 0.08 11.84 0.97
C SER A 70 1.20 11.29 1.86
N ASP A 71 1.17 11.52 3.17
CA ASP A 71 2.15 10.99 4.13
C ASP A 71 2.03 9.47 4.25
N VAL A 72 3.16 8.76 4.11
CA VAL A 72 3.19 7.28 4.06
C VAL A 72 2.63 6.63 5.32
N ALA A 73 2.84 7.24 6.49
CA ALA A 73 2.39 6.70 7.76
C ALA A 73 0.86 6.81 7.86
N PHE A 74 0.30 7.94 7.46
CA PHE A 74 -1.16 8.14 7.43
C PHE A 74 -1.86 7.29 6.36
N VAL A 75 -1.20 7.06 5.22
CA VAL A 75 -1.67 6.10 4.20
C VAL A 75 -1.74 4.70 4.79
N ALA A 76 -0.70 4.25 5.50
CA ALA A 76 -0.71 2.95 6.16
C ALA A 76 -1.79 2.85 7.26
N VAL A 77 -1.99 3.92 8.05
CA VAL A 77 -3.05 3.97 9.07
C VAL A 77 -4.44 3.85 8.47
N GLU A 78 -4.71 4.45 7.31
CA GLU A 78 -5.98 4.26 6.61
C GLU A 78 -6.17 2.78 6.20
N GLY A 79 -5.10 2.13 5.73
CA GLY A 79 -5.10 0.69 5.47
C GLY A 79 -5.33 -0.16 6.72
N ASN A 80 -4.63 0.07 7.82
CA ASN A 80 -4.71 -0.80 9.00
C ASN A 80 -6.10 -0.75 9.67
N ARG A 81 -6.83 0.36 9.51
CA ARG A 81 -8.21 0.52 10.00
C ARG A 81 -9.21 -0.31 9.24
N LEU A 82 -8.91 -0.58 7.96
CA LEU A 82 -9.77 -1.38 7.09
C LEU A 82 -9.32 -2.84 7.01
N SER A 83 -8.08 -3.17 7.38
CA SER A 83 -7.55 -4.52 7.30
C SER A 83 -8.16 -5.44 8.36
N GLY A 84 -8.66 -6.61 7.98
CA GLY A 84 -9.22 -7.58 8.91
C GLY A 84 -8.18 -8.20 9.86
N SER A 85 -6.92 -8.32 9.44
CA SER A 85 -5.78 -8.66 10.32
C SER A 85 -5.31 -7.49 11.19
N GLY A 86 -5.70 -6.26 10.82
CA GLY A 86 -5.15 -5.04 11.39
C GLY A 86 -3.76 -4.67 10.89
N ILE A 87 -3.19 -5.39 9.91
CA ILE A 87 -1.88 -5.12 9.30
C ILE A 87 -2.06 -4.42 7.94
N SER A 88 -1.22 -3.44 7.66
CA SER A 88 -1.15 -2.79 6.35
C SER A 88 0.27 -2.44 5.92
N ILE A 89 0.45 -2.31 4.61
CA ILE A 89 1.65 -1.81 3.97
C ILE A 89 1.29 -0.48 3.28
N GLY A 90 1.86 0.62 3.74
CA GLY A 90 1.70 1.94 3.10
C GLY A 90 2.81 2.20 2.10
N ILE A 91 2.47 2.59 0.86
CA ILE A 91 3.44 2.86 -0.22
C ILE A 91 3.16 4.23 -0.85
N GLN A 92 4.13 5.13 -0.77
CA GLN A 92 4.13 6.37 -1.55
C GLN A 92 4.64 6.13 -2.97
N SER A 93 4.18 6.92 -3.93
CA SER A 93 4.68 6.86 -5.32
C SER A 93 6.19 6.95 -5.44
N LYS A 94 6.87 7.77 -4.63
CA LYS A 94 8.35 7.84 -4.66
C LYS A 94 9.04 6.55 -4.16
N GLY A 95 8.31 5.59 -3.61
CA GLY A 95 8.79 4.27 -3.16
C GLY A 95 8.97 4.12 -1.65
N THR A 96 8.81 5.18 -0.85
CA THR A 96 8.86 5.06 0.61
C THR A 96 7.75 4.14 1.08
N THR A 97 8.10 3.16 1.92
CA THR A 97 7.22 2.07 2.33
C THR A 97 7.25 1.92 3.85
N VAL A 98 6.12 1.55 4.44
CA VAL A 98 6.00 1.28 5.88
C VAL A 98 5.05 0.11 6.12
N ILE A 99 5.37 -0.75 7.08
CA ILE A 99 4.49 -1.79 7.60
C ILE A 99 3.90 -1.28 8.92
N HIS A 100 2.56 -1.23 9.00
CA HIS A 100 1.85 -0.65 10.13
C HIS A 100 0.82 -1.62 10.71
N GLN A 101 0.51 -1.44 11.99
CA GLN A 101 -0.44 -2.26 12.73
C GLN A 101 -1.45 -1.38 13.47
N ARG A 102 -2.71 -1.78 13.40
CA ARG A 102 -3.80 -1.14 14.12
C ARG A 102 -3.49 -1.11 15.63
N GLY A 103 -3.67 0.06 16.23
CA GLY A 103 -3.40 0.30 17.65
C GLY A 103 -2.04 0.95 17.92
N LEU A 104 -1.10 0.89 16.97
CA LEU A 104 0.12 1.68 17.07
C LEU A 104 -0.15 3.17 16.83
N PRO A 105 0.59 4.09 17.48
CA PRO A 105 0.56 5.51 17.15
C PRO A 105 0.82 5.74 15.65
N PRO A 106 0.20 6.77 15.02
CA PRO A 106 0.33 6.98 13.58
C PRO A 106 1.77 7.07 13.06
N LEU A 107 2.68 7.69 13.84
CA LEU A 107 4.09 7.85 13.47
C LEU A 107 5.01 6.72 13.97
N SER A 108 4.45 5.74 14.67
CA SER A 108 5.14 4.47 14.96
C SER A 108 4.92 3.49 13.79
N ASN A 109 5.64 2.38 13.75
CA ASN A 109 5.50 1.34 12.74
C ASN A 109 6.10 0.02 13.24
N LEU A 110 5.77 -1.08 12.55
CA LEU A 110 6.47 -2.35 12.74
C LEU A 110 7.81 -2.33 12.01
N GLU A 111 7.80 -1.81 10.79
CA GLU A 111 8.98 -1.67 9.96
C GLU A 111 8.85 -0.45 9.04
N LEU A 112 9.94 0.28 8.86
CA LEU A 112 10.02 1.45 7.99
C LEU A 112 11.15 1.27 6.99
N PHE A 113 10.83 1.54 5.72
CA PHE A 113 11.79 1.60 4.62
C PHE A 113 11.94 3.06 4.17
N PRO A 114 12.78 3.85 4.88
CA PRO A 114 12.82 5.30 4.70
C PRO A 114 13.55 5.72 3.42
N GLN A 115 14.47 4.88 2.94
CA GLN A 115 15.28 5.15 1.75
C GLN A 115 14.70 4.39 0.56
N ALA A 116 13.96 5.10 -0.29
CA ALA A 116 13.41 4.53 -1.53
C ALA A 116 14.45 4.42 -2.67
N ARG A 117 15.73 4.62 -2.34
CA ARG A 117 16.86 4.57 -3.27
C ARG A 117 17.70 3.34 -2.91
N CYS A 118 17.36 2.21 -3.53
CA CYS A 118 18.18 1.01 -3.53
C CYS A 118 18.43 0.62 -4.98
#